data_AF-A0A2D9LYN3-F1
#
_entry.id   AF-A0A2D9LYN3-F1
#
_cell.length_a   1.000
_cell.length_b   1.000
_cell.length_c   1.000
_cell.angle_alpha   90.00
_cell.angle_beta   90.00
_cell.angle_gamma   90.00
#
_symmetry.space_group_name_H-M   'P 1'
#
loop_
_entity.id
_entity.type
_entity.pdbx_description
1 polymer ?
#
loop_
_entity_poly.entity_id
_entity_poly.type
_entity_poly.pdbx_seq_one_letter_code
_entity_poly.pdbx_strand_id
1 'polypeptide(L)'
;MHKVELYSRVPRARHIEGTSIRGAATVFGLHRDIVRKMPEHSTPPGYQRSEPPRTPKLGLCENVIDQILQDYLKIPKKQRHTAKRI
;
A
#
# COMPACT_ATOMS: atom_id res chain seq x y z
N MET A 1 9.47 -16.48 -16.28
CA MET A 1 9.02 -15.16 -16.75
C MET A 1 9.02 -14.21 -15.57
N HIS A 2 9.73 -13.09 -15.66
CA HIS A 2 9.83 -12.14 -14.55
C HIS A 2 8.57 -11.29 -14.40
N LYS A 3 8.31 -10.76 -13.20
CA LYS A 3 7.10 -9.98 -12.89
C LYS A 3 6.90 -8.82 -13.87
N VAL A 4 7.98 -8.15 -14.28
CA VAL A 4 7.96 -7.04 -15.24
C VAL A 4 7.49 -7.49 -16.62
N GLU A 5 7.95 -8.65 -17.09
CA GLU A 5 7.55 -9.19 -18.39
C GLU A 5 6.05 -9.50 -18.43
N LEU A 6 5.46 -9.98 -17.33
CA LEU A 6 4.02 -10.27 -17.26
C LEU A 6 3.17 -9.01 -17.42
N TYR A 7 3.60 -7.89 -16.84
CA TYR A 7 2.91 -6.61 -16.96
C TYR A 7 3.04 -5.97 -18.36
N SER A 8 3.96 -6.43 -19.21
CA SER A 8 3.99 -6.05 -20.63
C SER A 8 3.14 -6.96 -21.52
N ARG A 9 3.20 -8.29 -21.30
CA ARG A 9 2.60 -9.28 -22.20
C ARG A 9 1.11 -9.48 -21.97
N VAL A 10 0.65 -9.46 -20.73
CA VAL A 10 -0.77 -9.68 -20.39
C VAL A 10 -1.66 -8.54 -20.89
N PRO A 11 -1.32 -7.25 -20.71
CA PRO A 11 -2.11 -6.15 -21.27
C PRO A 11 -2.10 -6.12 -22.80
N ARG A 12 -0.98 -6.47 -23.44
CA ARG A 12 -0.89 -6.61 -24.90
C ARG A 12 -1.83 -7.71 -25.41
N ALA A 13 -1.80 -8.88 -24.78
CA ALA A 13 -2.69 -9.98 -25.15
C ALA A 13 -4.18 -9.58 -25.06
N ARG A 14 -4.54 -8.77 -24.05
CA ARG A 14 -5.92 -8.32 -23.85
C ARG A 14 -6.34 -7.20 -24.81
N HIS A 15 -5.55 -6.14 -24.95
CA HIS A 15 -5.94 -4.95 -25.71
C HIS A 15 -5.60 -5.01 -27.20
N ILE A 16 -4.51 -5.69 -27.58
CA ILE A 16 -4.03 -5.74 -28.96
C ILE A 16 -4.46 -7.04 -29.62
N GLU A 17 -4.28 -8.18 -28.94
CA GLU A 17 -4.56 -9.50 -29.51
C GLU A 17 -6.01 -9.97 -29.29
N GLY A 18 -6.83 -9.18 -28.59
CA GLY A 18 -8.26 -9.46 -28.39
C GLY A 18 -8.56 -10.72 -27.57
N THR A 19 -7.58 -11.25 -26.84
CA THR A 19 -7.79 -12.47 -26.04
C THR A 19 -8.70 -12.21 -24.86
N SER A 20 -9.60 -13.17 -24.60
CA SER A 20 -10.48 -13.09 -23.43
C SER A 20 -9.68 -13.22 -22.13
N ILE A 21 -10.21 -12.68 -21.04
CA ILE A 21 -9.60 -12.79 -19.70
C ILE A 21 -9.32 -14.26 -19.34
N ARG A 22 -10.21 -15.18 -19.71
CA ARG A 22 -10.03 -16.62 -19.48
C ARG A 22 -8.89 -17.18 -20.32
N GLY A 23 -8.82 -16.84 -21.60
CA GLY A 23 -7.75 -17.27 -22.49
C GLY A 23 -6.38 -16.81 -22.00
N ALA A 24 -6.26 -15.53 -21.64
CA ALA A 24 -5.02 -14.99 -21.07
C ALA A 24 -4.67 -15.64 -19.72
N ALA A 25 -5.65 -15.89 -18.84
CA ALA A 25 -5.43 -16.59 -17.58
C ALA A 25 -4.85 -18.01 -17.79
N THR A 26 -5.38 -18.76 -18.76
CA THR A 26 -4.87 -20.10 -19.10
C THR A 26 -3.47 -20.05 -19.70
N VAL A 27 -3.20 -19.13 -20.63
CA VAL A 27 -1.90 -19.00 -21.31
C VAL A 27 -0.80 -18.56 -20.35
N PHE A 28 -1.09 -17.61 -19.46
CA PHE A 28 -0.10 -17.05 -18.53
C PHE A 28 -0.10 -17.73 -17.15
N GLY A 29 -1.00 -18.69 -16.89
CA GLY A 29 -1.12 -19.38 -15.62
C GLY A 29 -1.49 -18.46 -14.45
N LEU A 30 -2.26 -17.41 -14.72
CA LEU A 30 -2.63 -16.38 -13.73
C LEU A 30 -4.09 -16.48 -13.33
N HIS A 31 -4.41 -16.07 -12.10
CA HIS A 31 -5.81 -15.91 -11.72
C HIS A 31 -6.46 -14.81 -12.56
N ARG A 32 -7.70 -15.04 -13.00
CA ARG A 32 -8.49 -14.11 -13.83
C ARG A 32 -8.56 -12.68 -13.28
N ASP A 33 -8.56 -12.52 -11.96
CA ASP A 33 -8.61 -11.18 -11.33
C ASP A 33 -7.28 -10.44 -11.46
N ILE A 34 -6.16 -11.16 -11.49
CA ILE A 34 -4.83 -10.57 -11.75
C ILE A 34 -4.79 -10.08 -13.19
N VAL A 35 -5.23 -10.91 -14.14
CA VAL A 35 -5.32 -10.57 -15.56
C VAL A 35 -6.26 -9.37 -15.80
N ARG A 36 -7.35 -9.27 -15.04
CA ARG A 36 -8.26 -8.13 -15.09
C ARG A 36 -7.61 -6.82 -14.64
N LYS A 37 -6.82 -6.85 -13.56
CA LYS A 37 -6.15 -5.68 -12.94
C LYS A 37 -4.87 -5.26 -13.66
N MET A 38 -4.15 -6.19 -14.28
CA MET A 38 -2.84 -5.93 -14.90
C MET A 38 -2.82 -4.75 -15.90
N PRO A 39 -3.83 -4.55 -16.77
CA PRO A 39 -3.81 -3.43 -17.70
C PRO A 39 -4.02 -2.06 -17.06
N GLU A 40 -4.48 -1.99 -15.80
CA GLU A 40 -4.64 -0.74 -15.04
C GLU A 40 -3.29 -0.25 -14.49
N HIS A 41 -2.25 -1.08 -14.53
CA HIS A 41 -0.96 -0.78 -13.96
C HIS A 41 0.16 -1.01 -14.98
N SER A 42 0.99 0.00 -15.24
CA SER A 42 2.15 -0.15 -16.13
C SER A 42 3.25 -1.04 -15.52
N THR A 43 3.30 -1.13 -14.20
CA THR A 43 4.25 -1.92 -13.43
C THR A 43 3.51 -2.64 -12.32
N PRO A 44 4.03 -3.77 -11.80
CA PRO A 44 3.40 -4.44 -10.68
C PRO A 44 3.23 -3.49 -9.50
N PRO A 45 2.00 -3.23 -9.02
CA PRO A 45 1.81 -2.44 -7.84
C PRO A 45 2.55 -3.12 -6.68
N GLY A 46 3.29 -2.32 -5.93
CA GLY A 46 3.89 -2.76 -4.68
C GLY A 46 2.83 -3.01 -3.61
N TYR A 47 3.24 -3.06 -2.36
CA TYR A 47 2.29 -3.06 -1.26
C TYR A 47 1.48 -1.76 -1.26
N GLN A 48 0.17 -1.85 -1.47
CA GLN A 48 -0.77 -0.74 -1.42
C GLN A 48 -1.75 -0.95 -0.28
N ARG A 49 -1.98 0.10 0.53
CA ARG A 49 -3.05 0.14 1.53
C ARG A 49 -4.16 1.03 1.02
N SER A 50 -5.40 0.55 1.09
CA SER A 50 -6.59 1.37 0.80
C SER A 50 -6.93 2.31 1.95
N GLU A 51 -6.62 1.89 3.18
CA GLU A 51 -6.91 2.62 4.41
C GLU A 51 -5.62 2.89 5.19
N PRO A 52 -5.58 3.95 6.02
CA PRO A 52 -4.50 4.12 6.97
C PRO A 52 -4.37 2.88 7.88
N PRO A 53 -3.18 2.61 8.42
CA PRO A 53 -2.99 1.50 9.35
C PRO A 53 -4.01 1.56 10.49
N ARG A 54 -4.67 0.44 10.76
CA ARG A 54 -5.55 0.33 11.93
C ARG A 54 -4.71 0.49 13.21
N THR A 55 -5.05 1.47 14.03
CA THR A 55 -4.43 1.73 15.33
C THR A 55 -5.40 1.38 16.49
N PRO A 56 -5.81 0.11 16.67
CA PRO A 56 -6.89 -0.26 17.59
C PRO A 56 -6.60 0.04 19.06
N LYS A 57 -5.32 0.18 19.45
CA LYS A 57 -4.90 0.52 20.81
C LYS A 57 -4.40 1.96 20.91
N LEU A 58 -3.51 2.36 20.00
CA LEU A 58 -2.89 3.69 20.01
C LEU A 58 -3.89 4.79 19.63
N GLY A 59 -4.85 4.51 18.74
CA GLY A 59 -5.85 5.47 18.28
C GLY A 59 -6.69 6.07 19.39
N LEU A 60 -6.97 5.31 20.46
CA LEU A 60 -7.72 5.82 21.61
C LEU A 60 -6.92 6.87 22.41
N CYS A 61 -5.60 6.81 22.33
CA CYS A 61 -4.69 7.68 23.09
C CYS A 61 -4.06 8.79 22.24
N GLU A 62 -4.32 8.85 20.92
CA GLU A 62 -3.70 9.82 20.00
C GLU A 62 -3.89 11.26 20.51
N ASN A 63 -5.11 11.64 20.87
CA ASN A 63 -5.39 12.99 21.39
C ASN A 63 -4.63 13.31 22.69
N VAL A 64 -4.46 12.33 23.57
CA VAL A 64 -3.74 12.51 24.84
C VAL A 64 -2.25 12.68 24.56
N ILE A 65 -1.69 11.89 23.65
CA ILE A 65 -0.30 11.99 23.22
C ILE A 65 -0.06 13.36 22.58
N ASP A 66 -0.94 13.81 21.70
CA ASP A 66 -0.83 15.11 21.03
C ASP A 66 -0.87 16.26 22.04
N GLN A 67 -1.78 16.21 23.01
CA GLN A 67 -1.86 17.23 24.06
C GLN A 67 -0.58 17.26 24.90
N ILE A 68 -0.06 16.10 25.31
CA ILE A 68 1.20 15.98 26.05
C ILE A 68 2.36 16.60 25.25
N LEU A 69 2.45 16.31 23.96
CA LEU A 69 3.48 16.85 23.08
C LEU A 69 3.38 18.38 22.95
N GLN A 70 2.15 18.91 22.80
CA GLN A 70 1.92 20.35 22.72
C GLN A 70 2.31 21.07 24.02
N ASP A 71 2.00 20.49 25.17
CA ASP A 71 2.36 21.10 26.46
C ASP A 71 3.87 21.07 26.69
N TYR A 72 4.58 20.06 26.21
CA TYR A 72 6.04 20.03 26.27
C TYR A 72 6.70 21.13 25.44
N LEU A 73 6.08 21.59 24.36
CA LEU A 73 6.62 22.72 23.60
C LEU A 73 6.65 24.02 24.42
N LYS A 74 5.69 24.19 25.35
CA LYS A 74 5.56 25.38 26.22
C LYS A 74 6.53 25.36 27.40
N ILE A 75 7.04 24.19 27.78
CA ILE A 75 7.91 23.98 28.95
C ILE A 75 9.39 24.15 28.55
N PRO A 76 10.26 24.67 29.46
CA PRO A 76 11.70 24.78 29.21
C PRO A 76 12.34 23.46 28.80
N LYS A 77 13.33 23.49 27.90
CA LYS A 77 13.97 22.28 27.32
C LYS A 77 14.42 21.24 28.35
N LYS A 78 14.93 21.68 29.50
CA LYS A 78 15.39 20.79 30.59
C LYS A 78 14.26 20.08 31.33
N GLN A 79 13.03 20.59 31.23
CA GLN A 79 11.85 20.08 31.93
C GLN A 79 10.94 19.23 31.03
N ARG A 80 11.19 19.19 29.71
CA ARG A 80 10.43 18.35 28.77
C ARG A 80 10.65 16.87 29.06
N HIS A 81 9.60 16.07 29.03
CA HIS A 81 9.78 14.63 29.06
C HIS A 81 10.29 14.19 27.69
N THR A 82 11.42 13.51 27.70
CA THR A 82 12.07 12.90 26.54
C THR A 82 12.25 11.43 26.85
N ALA A 83 12.58 10.59 25.86
CA ALA A 83 12.78 9.17 26.09
C ALA A 83 13.81 8.84 27.21
N LYS A 84 14.69 9.77 27.59
CA LYS A 84 15.64 9.62 28.70
C LYS A 84 15.11 10.08 30.07
N ARG A 85 13.99 10.80 30.11
CA ARG A 85 13.48 11.52 31.29
C ARG A 85 12.05 11.12 31.69
N ILE A 86 11.41 10.27 30.88
CA ILE A 86 10.21 9.49 31.25
C ILE A 86 10.70 8.28 32.05
#